data_AF-A0A1H8DFB1-F1
#
_entry.id   AF-A0A1H8DFB1-F1
#
_cell.length_a   1.000
_cell.length_b   1.000
_cell.length_c   1.000
_cell.angle_alpha   90.00
_cell.angle_beta   90.00
_cell.angle_gamma   90.00
#
_symmetry.space_group_name_H-M   'P 1'
#
loop_
_entity.id
_entity.type
_entity.pdbx_description
1 polymer ?
#
loop_
_entity_poly.entity_id
_entity_poly.type
_entity_poly.pdbx_seq_one_letter_code
_entity_poly.pdbx_strand_id
1 'polypeptide(L)' 'MMTDKMFLLVKITISTGHRDIHHAIAELQANTRLSVSSTRNVKVLKTEIIKLKTRKH' A
#
# COMPACT_ATOMS: atom_id res chain seq x y z
N MET A 1 -7.60 26.37 -2.05
CA MET A 1 -8.20 25.01 -2.06
C MET A 1 -7.71 24.28 -0.83
N MET A 2 -8.60 23.59 -0.12
CA MET A 2 -8.22 22.79 1.04
C MET A 2 -7.68 21.44 0.57
N THR A 3 -6.48 21.09 1.01
CA THR A 3 -5.82 19.82 0.72
C THR A 3 -5.47 19.15 2.04
N ASP A 4 -5.77 17.86 2.15
CA ASP A 4 -5.41 17.06 3.31
C ASP A 4 -4.88 15.69 2.87
N LYS A 5 -4.15 15.01 3.76
CA LYS A 5 -3.57 13.69 3.54
C LYS A 5 -4.34 12.67 4.36
N MET A 6 -4.86 11.64 3.68
CA MET A 6 -5.50 10.50 4.32
C MET A 6 -4.59 9.26 4.20
N PHE A 7 -4.48 8.50 5.28
CA PHE A 7 -3.82 7.19 5.28
C PHE A 7 -4.87 6.09 5.24
N LEU A 8 -4.75 5.18 4.27
CA LEU A 8 -5.55 3.96 4.21
C LEU A 8 -4.73 2.80 4.77
N LEU A 9 -5.14 2.25 5.91
CA LEU A 9 -4.52 1.06 6.50
C LEU A 9 -5.29 -0.18 6.06
N VAL A 10 -4.60 -1.09 5.37
CA VAL A 10 -5.18 -2.37 4.91
C VAL A 10 -4.53 -3.51 5.68
N LYS A 11 -5.34 -4.33 6.34
CA LYS A 11 -4.89 -5.57 6.96
C LYS A 11 -5.08 -6.72 5.98
N ILE A 12 -4.02 -7.47 5.72
CA ILE A 12 -4.07 -8.69 4.93
C ILE A 12 -3.45 -9.84 5.72
N THR A 13 -3.95 -11.05 5.49
CA THR A 13 -3.35 -12.29 5.96
C THR A 13 -2.85 -13.04 4.74
N ILE A 14 -1.58 -13.43 4.74
CA ILE A 14 -0.94 -14.05 3.59
C ILE A 14 -0.38 -15.42 4.00
N SER A 15 -0.49 -16.38 3.09
CA SER A 15 0.27 -17.63 3.14
C SER A 15 1.32 -17.55 2.04
N THR A 16 2.54 -17.99 2.32
CA THR A 16 3.66 -17.85 1.39
C THR A 16 4.59 -19.05 1.45
N GLY A 17 5.15 -19.42 0.29
CA GLY A 17 6.24 -20.40 0.19
C GLY A 17 7.63 -19.77 0.34
N HIS A 18 7.73 -18.43 0.41
CA HIS A 18 9.00 -17.76 0.67
C HIS A 18 9.50 -18.11 2.08
N ARG A 19 10.78 -18.49 2.19
CA ARG A 19 11.42 -18.75 3.50
C ARG A 19 11.53 -17.49 4.36
N ASP A 20 11.70 -16.33 3.71
CA ASP A 20 11.76 -15.03 4.35
C ASP A 20 10.49 -14.24 4.02
N ILE A 21 9.77 -13.81 5.06
CA ILE A 21 8.57 -12.99 4.93
C ILE A 21 8.84 -11.66 4.21
N HIS A 22 10.07 -11.13 4.27
CA HIS A 22 10.45 -9.90 3.57
C HIS A 22 10.39 -10.05 2.04
N HIS A 23 10.69 -11.23 1.50
CA HIS A 23 10.54 -11.49 0.07
C HIS A 23 9.06 -11.52 -0.33
N ALA A 24 8.21 -12.16 0.48
CA ALA A 24 6.77 -12.16 0.24
C ALA A 24 6.17 -10.74 0.31
N ILE A 25 6.60 -9.93 1.28
CA ILE A 25 6.18 -8.52 1.40
C ILE A 25 6.64 -7.71 0.18
N ALA A 26 7.89 -7.86 -0.25
CA ALA A 26 8.43 -7.14 -1.41
C ALA A 26 7.71 -7.53 -2.71
N GLU A 27 7.42 -8.82 -2.90
CA GLU A 27 6.64 -9.31 -4.03
C GLU A 27 5.22 -8.71 -4.04
N LEU A 28 4.53 -8.71 -2.90
CA LEU A 28 3.20 -8.11 -2.80
C LEU A 28 3.25 -6.60 -3.06
N GLN A 29 4.24 -5.89 -2.52
CA GLN A 29 4.40 -4.46 -2.77
C GLN A 29 4.66 -4.13 -4.24
N ALA A 30 5.40 -4.98 -4.95
CA ALA A 30 5.67 -4.80 -6.38
C ALA A 30 4.43 -5.06 -7.26
N ASN A 31 3.58 -6.00 -6.85
CA ASN A 31 2.42 -6.44 -7.64
C ASN A 31 1.09 -5.79 -7.22
N THR A 32 1.03 -5.13 -6.07
CA THR A 32 -0.20 -4.50 -5.58
C THR A 32 -0.59 -3.32 -6.48
N ARG A 33 -1.84 -3.33 -6.95
CA ARG A 33 -2.47 -2.20 -7.64
C ARG A 33 -3.46 -1.53 -6.71
N LEU A 34 -3.21 -0.28 -6.33
CA LEU A 34 -4.13 0.54 -5.56
C LEU A 34 -4.98 1.38 -6.51
N SER A 35 -6.30 1.34 -6.34
CA SER A 35 -7.24 2.22 -7.04
C SER A 35 -8.06 3.00 -6.03
N VAL A 36 -7.93 4.33 -6.03
CA VAL A 36 -8.78 5.25 -5.27
C VAL A 36 -9.30 6.28 -6.26
N SER A 37 -10.61 6.34 -6.42
CA SER A 37 -11.26 7.20 -7.41
C SER A 37 -11.79 8.48 -6.78
N SER A 38 -11.84 9.54 -7.60
CA SER A 38 -12.52 10.77 -7.21
C SER A 38 -14.03 10.55 -7.16
N THR A 39 -14.71 11.32 -6.33
CA THR A 39 -16.18 11.41 -6.29
C THR A 39 -16.61 12.83 -6.66
N ARG A 40 -17.92 13.10 -6.71
CA ARG A 40 -18.45 14.45 -6.94
C ARG A 40 -17.88 15.49 -5.97
N ASN A 41 -17.57 15.08 -4.74
CA ASN A 41 -17.17 15.99 -3.65
C ASN A 41 -15.68 15.87 -3.27
N VAL A 42 -14.96 14.86 -3.78
CA VAL A 42 -13.58 14.57 -3.39
C VAL A 42 -12.73 14.33 -4.63
N LYS A 43 -11.68 15.12 -4.82
CA LYS A 43 -10.70 14.94 -5.90
C LYS A 43 -9.44 14.28 -5.37
N VAL A 44 -9.15 13.08 -5.88
CA VAL A 44 -7.90 12.37 -5.59
C VAL A 44 -6.78 13.00 -6.41
N LEU A 45 -5.79 13.59 -5.73
CA LEU A 45 -4.67 14.27 -6.39
C LEU A 45 -3.48 13.35 -6.64
N LYS A 46 -3.23 12.41 -5.71
CA LYS A 46 -2.14 11.43 -5.79
C LYS A 46 -2.51 10.20 -4.96
N THR A 47 -2.12 9.04 -5.45
CA THR A 47 -2.16 7.77 -4.72
C THR A 47 -0.76 7.16 -4.71
N GLU A 48 -0.28 6.71 -3.56
CA GLU A 48 0.98 5.99 -3.46
C GLU A 48 0.89 4.87 -2.42
N ILE A 49 1.53 3.74 -2.70
CA ILE A 49 1.70 2.66 -1.73
C ILE A 49 2.92 3.00 -0.88
N ILE A 50 2.71 3.11 0.43
CA ILE A 50 3.80 3.34 1.38
C ILE A 50 4.64 2.06 1.48
N LYS A 51 5.89 2.11 1.02
CA LYS A 51 6.81 0.99 1.13
C LYS A 51 7.24 0.81 2.58
N LEU A 52 6.88 -0.33 3.16
CA LEU A 52 7.41 -0.80 4.44
C LEU A 52 8.90 -1.11 4.29
N LYS A 53 9.75 -0.38 5.02
CA LYS A 53 11.16 -0.75 5.21
C LYS A 53 11.22 -1.76 6.35
N THR A 54 11.23 -3.04 6.03
CA THR A 54 11.51 -4.06 7.03
C THR A 54 13.01 -4.04 7.35
N ARG A 55 13.37 -3.84 8.62
CA ARG A 55 14.77 -3.93 9.06
C ARG A 55 15.23 -5.37 8.86
N LYS A 56 16.34 -5.57 8.14
CA LYS A 56 17.06 -6.85 8.16
C LYS A 56 17.60 -7.02 9.58
N HIS A 57 17.11 -8.01 10.30
CA HIS A 57 17.73 -8.48 11.53
C HIS A 57 18.89 -9.41 11.21
#